data_AF-A0A957WQD3-F1
#
_entry.id   AF-A0A957WQD3-F1
#
_cell.length_a   1.000
_cell.length_b   1.000
_cell.length_c   1.000
_cell.angle_alpha   90.00
_cell.angle_beta   90.00
_cell.angle_gamma   90.00
#
_symmetry.space_group_name_H-M   'P 1'
#
loop_
_entity.id
_entity.type
_entity.pdbx_description
1 polymer ?
#
loop_
_entity_poly.entity_id
_entity_poly.type
_entity_poly.pdbx_seq_one_letter_code
_entity_poly.pdbx_strand_id
1 'polypeptide(L)' 'MSQKVAIVTDSTAYFEPGEVKELGIHVVPLKIRLGNEKLLDGLSTD' A
#
# COMPACT_ATOMS: atom_id res chain seq x y z
N MET A 1 15.39 16.46 20.84
CA MET A 1 14.21 16.42 19.94
C MET A 1 13.89 14.96 19.65
N SER A 2 12.63 14.54 19.81
CA SER A 2 12.21 13.21 19.36
C SER A 2 12.12 13.22 17.84
N GLN A 3 12.85 12.34 17.15
CA GLN A 3 12.76 12.18 15.70
C GLN A 3 11.40 11.55 15.38
N LYS A 4 10.65 12.15 14.43
CA LYS A 4 9.38 11.59 13.99
C LYS A 4 9.66 10.38 13.09
N VAL A 5 9.30 9.19 13.54
CA VAL A 5 9.40 7.94 12.75
C VAL A 5 8.18 7.81 11.86
N ALA A 6 8.38 7.44 10.59
CA ALA A 6 7.32 7.08 9.66
C ALA A 6 7.35 5.58 9.39
N ILE A 7 6.18 4.94 9.31
CA ILE A 7 6.06 3.53 8.93
C ILE A 7 5.62 3.46 7.47
N VAL A 8 6.39 2.71 6.68
CA VAL A 8 6.16 2.53 5.24
C VAL A 8 6.25 1.04 4.94
N THR A 9 5.32 0.53 4.13
CA THR A 9 5.24 -0.87 3.69
C THR A 9 4.68 -0.96 2.27
N ASP A 10 4.53 -2.16 1.73
CA ASP A 10 3.92 -2.41 0.42
C ASP A 10 2.52 -3.04 0.52
N SER A 11 1.87 -3.24 -0.63
CA SER A 11 0.51 -3.75 -0.71
C SER A 11 0.35 -5.23 -0.31
N THR A 12 1.45 -5.97 -0.11
CA THR A 12 1.40 -7.40 0.28
C THR A 12 1.18 -7.63 1.77
N ALA A 13 1.18 -6.57 2.58
CA ALA A 13 1.03 -6.64 4.03
C ALA A 13 -0.39 -7.06 4.51
N TYR A 14 -1.37 -7.10 3.61
CA TYR A 14 -2.72 -7.62 3.87
C TYR A 14 -3.47 -6.90 5.00
N PHE A 15 -3.35 -5.56 5.05
CA PHE A 15 -4.17 -4.75 5.95
C PHE A 15 -5.64 -4.74 5.53
N GLU A 16 -6.54 -4.79 6.50
CA GLU A 16 -7.96 -4.64 6.30
C GLU A 16 -8.32 -3.19 5.90
N PRO A 17 -9.47 -2.96 5.24
CA PRO A 17 -9.91 -1.63 4.83
C PRO A 17 -9.98 -0.65 6.01
N GLY A 18 -9.14 0.38 6.00
CA GLY A 18 -9.12 1.45 7.00
C GLY A 18 -7.95 1.38 7.99
N GLU A 19 -7.38 0.20 8.25
CA GLU A 19 -6.31 0.02 9.26
C GLU A 19 -5.08 0.90 8.97
N VAL A 20 -4.66 0.95 7.70
CA VAL A 20 -3.52 1.76 7.25
C VAL A 20 -3.70 3.24 7.64
N LYS A 21 -4.91 3.77 7.49
CA LYS A 21 -5.23 5.16 7.81
C LYS A 21 -5.28 5.39 9.32
N GLU A 22 -5.86 4.45 10.06
CA GLU A 22 -5.96 4.52 11.53
C GLU A 22 -4.58 4.47 12.19
N LEU A 23 -3.67 3.65 11.65
CA LEU A 23 -2.31 3.48 12.17
C LEU A 23 -1.31 4.52 11.63
N GLY A 24 -1.70 5.34 10.66
CA GLY A 24 -0.82 6.34 10.03
C GLY A 24 0.32 5.71 9.21
N ILE A 25 0.07 4.55 8.60
CA ILE A 25 1.03 3.82 7.76
C ILE A 25 0.95 4.34 6.33
N HIS A 26 2.09 4.43 5.65
CA HIS A 26 2.16 4.70 4.21
C HIS A 26 2.33 3.38 3.44
N VAL A 27 1.43 3.10 2.49
CA VAL A 27 1.52 1.92 1.62
C VAL A 27 1.99 2.34 0.23
N VAL A 28 3.00 1.65 -0.29
CA VAL A 28 3.47 1.76 -1.67
C VAL A 28 2.91 0.58 -2.48
N PRO A 29 1.97 0.80 -3.42
CA PRO A 29 1.35 -0.30 -4.14
C PRO A 29 2.34 -0.97 -5.09
N LEU A 30 2.28 -2.30 -5.16
CA LEU A 30 2.97 -3.06 -6.21
C LEU A 30 2.32 -2.80 -7.58
N LYS A 31 3.11 -3.01 -8.63
CA LYS A 31 2.65 -3.00 -10.02
C LYS A 31 2.52 -4.43 -10.50
N ILE A 32 1.31 -4.80 -10.91
CA ILE A 32 1.03 -6.10 -11.53
C ILE A 32 1.02 -5.92 -13.04
N ARG A 33 1.64 -6.86 -13.77
CA ARG A 33 1.58 -6.91 -15.24
C ARG A 33 0.82 -8.15 -15.68
N LEU A 34 -0.33 -7.94 -16.32
CA LEU A 34 -1.16 -8.99 -16.91
C LEU A 34 -1.19 -8.79 -18.43
N GLY A 35 -0.43 -9.60 -19.16
CA GLY A 35 -0.22 -9.38 -20.59
C GLY A 35 0.39 -8.01 -20.88
N ASN A 36 -0.36 -7.15 -21.58
CA ASN A 36 0.03 -5.78 -21.92
C ASN A 36 -0.48 -4.72 -20.91
N GLU A 37 -1.27 -5.13 -19.93
CA GLU A 37 -1.85 -4.24 -18.93
C GLU A 37 -0.93 -4.07 -17.72
N LYS A 38 -1.03 -2.90 -17.08
CA LYS A 38 -0.33 -2.58 -15.83
C LYS A 38 -1.36 -2.10 -14.82
N LEU A 39 -1.47 -2.82 -13.72
CA LEU A 39 -2.41 -2.57 -12.64
C LEU A 39 -1.64 -2.17 -11.37
N LEU A 40 -2.29 -1.41 -10.50
CA LEU A 40 -1.79 -1.14 -9.15
C LEU A 40 -2.55 -2.01 -8.16
N ASP A 41 -1.81 -2.83 -7.44
CA ASP A 41 -2.35 -3.73 -6.43
C ASP A 41 -3.08 -2.95 -5.33
N GLY A 42 -4.31 -3.38 -5.00
CA GLY A 42 -5.21 -2.73 -4.04
C GLY A 42 -5.81 -1.38 -4.49
N LEU A 43 -5.56 -0.92 -5.72
CA LEU A 43 -6.06 0.37 -6.24
C LEU A 43 -6.77 0.27 -7.59
N SER A 44 -6.32 -0.64 -8.46
CA SER A 44 -7.00 -0.95 -9.71
C SER A 44 -8.06 -2.02 -9.42
N THR A 45 -9.32 -1.74 -9.77
CA THR A 45 -10.38 -2.74 -9.76
C THR A 45 -10.28 -3.61 -11.00
N ASP A 46 -10.39 -4.93 -10.83
CA ASP A 46 -10.56 -5.89 -11.92
C ASP A 46 -11.87 -5.65 -12.71
#